data_AF-A0A1D6QV98-F1
#
_entry.id   AF-A0A1D6QV98-F1
#
_cell.length_a   1.000
_cell.length_b   1.000
_cell.length_c   1.000
_cell.angle_alpha   90.00
_cell.angle_beta   90.00
_cell.angle_gamma   90.00
#
_symmetry.space_group_name_H-M   'P 1'
#
loop_
_entity.id
_entity.type
_entity.pdbx_description
1 polymer ?
#
loop_
_entity_poly.entity_id
_entity_poly.type
_entity_poly.pdbx_seq_one_letter_code
_entity_poly.pdbx_strand_id
1 'polypeptide(L)'
;MAACVPTVDAEEACALLSSSTHHYLDVRMWEDFDKGHVAGARNVPYYLSVTPHGKEKNPQFVEQVSALYAKDQNLIGCRSGIRSKLATADLVNAVSLP
;
A
#
# COMPACT_ATOMS: atom_id res chain seq x y z
N MET A 1 20.49 -1.58 5.36
CA MET A 1 19.97 -0.45 6.15
C MET A 1 18.46 -0.65 6.22
N ALA A 2 17.89 -0.91 7.41
CA ALA A 2 16.44 -1.00 7.52
C ALA A 2 15.85 0.37 7.17
N ALA A 3 15.05 0.44 6.11
CA ALA A 3 14.37 1.68 5.74
C ALA A 3 13.46 2.08 6.92
N CYS A 4 13.70 3.26 7.50
CA CYS A 4 12.80 3.83 8.48
C CYS A 4 11.52 4.22 7.76
N VAL A 5 10.46 3.42 7.88
CA VAL A 5 9.17 3.77 7.29
C VAL A 5 8.35 4.54 8.32
N PRO A 6 8.12 5.85 8.12
CA PRO A 6 7.30 6.62 9.03
C PRO A 6 5.84 6.13 8.96
N THR A 7 5.25 5.88 10.11
CA THR A 7 3.81 5.66 10.22
C THR A 7 3.13 7.00 10.42
N VAL A 8 2.32 7.40 9.45
CA VAL A 8 1.48 8.60 9.55
C VAL A 8 0.07 8.21 9.96
N ASP A 9 -0.61 9.11 10.68
CA ASP A 9 -2.03 8.95 10.95
C ASP A 9 -2.90 9.41 9.76
N ALA A 10 -4.22 9.31 9.92
CA ALA A 10 -5.16 9.64 8.85
C ALA A 10 -5.18 11.16 8.53
N GLU A 11 -4.96 12.02 9.52
CA GLU A 11 -4.95 13.47 9.34
C GLU A 11 -3.67 13.90 8.60
N GLU A 12 -2.52 13.37 9.02
CA GLU A 12 -1.24 13.58 8.35
C GLU A 12 -1.26 13.06 6.91
N ALA A 13 -1.79 11.86 6.70
CA ALA A 13 -1.96 11.31 5.34
C ALA A 13 -2.85 12.23 4.48
N CYS A 14 -3.93 12.77 5.04
CA CYS A 14 -4.81 13.70 4.32
C CYS A 14 -4.07 15.00 3.94
N ALA A 15 -3.26 15.55 4.86
CA ALA A 15 -2.44 16.73 4.60
C ALA A 15 -1.39 16.48 3.50
N LEU A 16 -0.72 15.33 3.54
CA LEU A 16 0.27 14.94 2.54
C LEU A 16 -0.36 14.75 1.15
N LEU A 17 -1.53 14.10 1.08
CA LEU A 17 -2.28 13.95 -0.18
C LEU A 17 -2.77 15.30 -0.71
N SER A 18 -3.21 16.19 0.18
CA SER A 18 -3.64 17.56 -0.19
C SER A 18 -2.48 18.39 -0.74
N SER A 19 -1.26 18.16 -0.24
CA SER A 19 -0.06 18.83 -0.72
C SER A 19 0.46 18.30 -2.08
N SER A 20 -0.16 17.25 -2.64
CA SER A 20 0.24 16.58 -3.90
C SER A 20 1.69 16.09 -3.94
N THR A 21 2.34 15.96 -2.78
CA THR A 21 3.72 15.47 -2.67
C THR A 21 3.80 13.95 -2.62
N HIS A 22 2.68 13.30 -2.28
CA HIS A 22 2.58 11.86 -2.11
C HIS A 22 1.38 11.28 -2.84
N HIS A 23 1.51 10.03 -3.27
CA HIS A 23 0.42 9.28 -3.87
C HIS A 23 -0.16 8.27 -2.88
N TYR A 24 -1.49 8.14 -2.86
CA TYR A 24 -2.15 7.12 -2.06
C TYR A 24 -2.18 5.79 -2.81
N LEU A 25 -1.56 4.78 -2.23
CA LEU A 25 -1.69 3.39 -2.64
C LEU A 25 -2.60 2.65 -1.67
N ASP A 26 -3.77 2.26 -2.18
CA ASP A 26 -4.69 1.40 -1.46
C ASP A 26 -4.33 -0.06 -1.69
N VAL A 27 -4.06 -0.81 -0.62
CA VAL A 27 -3.68 -2.24 -0.69
C VAL A 27 -4.83 -3.19 -0.37
N ARG A 28 -6.06 -2.67 -0.31
CA ARG A 28 -7.27 -3.50 -0.19
C ARG A 28 -7.52 -4.29 -1.48
N MET A 29 -8.40 -5.28 -1.38
CA MET A 29 -8.84 -6.06 -2.54
C MET A 29 -9.59 -5.15 -3.51
N TRP A 30 -9.60 -5.52 -4.78
CA TRP A 30 -10.22 -4.71 -5.82
C TRP A 30 -11.71 -4.46 -5.52
N GLU A 31 -12.42 -5.42 -4.93
CA GLU A 31 -13.84 -5.27 -4.57
C GLU A 31 -14.07 -4.19 -3.50
N ASP A 32 -13.12 -4.02 -2.58
CA ASP A 32 -13.18 -2.99 -1.54
C ASP A 32 -12.86 -1.60 -2.09
N PHE A 33 -11.98 -1.53 -3.09
CA PHE A 33 -11.60 -0.28 -3.75
C PHE A 33 -12.70 0.22 -4.70
N ASP A 34 -13.34 -0.70 -5.43
CA ASP A 34 -14.44 -0.40 -6.34
C ASP A 34 -15.67 0.15 -5.61
N LYS A 35 -15.95 -0.36 -4.39
CA LYS A 35 -17.01 0.16 -3.50
C LYS A 35 -16.79 1.60 -3.04
N GLY A 36 -15.58 2.12 -3.14
CA GLY A 36 -15.25 3.47 -2.71
C GLY A 36 -13.76 3.64 -2.42
N HIS A 37 -13.20 4.69 -3.00
CA HIS A 37 -11.79 5.05 -2.87
C HIS A 37 -11.60 6.56 -2.92
N VAL A 38 -10.43 7.00 -2.43
CA VAL A 38 -10.00 8.40 -2.50
C VAL A 38 -9.71 8.76 -3.96
N ALA A 39 -10.18 9.92 -4.43
CA ALA A 39 -9.92 10.38 -5.80
C ALA A 39 -8.41 10.47 -6.06
N GLY A 40 -7.95 9.88 -7.17
CA GLY A 40 -6.52 9.82 -7.53
C GLY A 40 -5.72 8.72 -6.83
N ALA A 41 -6.33 7.93 -5.93
CA ALA A 41 -5.68 6.75 -5.37
C ALA A 41 -5.47 5.68 -6.44
N ARG A 42 -4.35 4.95 -6.33
CA ARG A 42 -4.14 3.70 -7.07
C ARG A 42 -4.39 2.52 -6.15
N ASN A 43 -4.87 1.42 -6.72
CA ASN A 43 -5.06 0.17 -6.00
C ASN A 43 -4.05 -0.87 -6.48
N VAL A 44 -3.33 -1.47 -5.53
CA VAL A 44 -2.56 -2.69 -5.76
C VAL A 44 -2.91 -3.64 -4.61
N PRO A 45 -3.77 -4.63 -4.84
CA PRO A 45 -4.24 -5.50 -3.77
C PRO A 45 -3.08 -6.33 -3.22
N TYR A 46 -2.88 -6.25 -1.90
CA TYR A 46 -1.87 -7.08 -1.23
C TYR A 46 -2.29 -8.55 -1.15
N TYR A 47 -3.61 -8.79 -1.05
CA TYR A 47 -4.18 -10.12 -1.21
C TYR A 47 -5.11 -10.12 -2.42
N LEU A 48 -4.99 -11.14 -3.26
CA LEU A 48 -5.87 -11.36 -4.42
C LEU A 48 -7.25 -11.85 -3.98
N SER A 49 -7.29 -12.70 -2.94
CA SER A 49 -8.52 -13.23 -2.39
C SER A 49 -8.42 -13.41 -0.86
N VAL A 50 -9.53 -13.18 -0.16
CA VAL A 50 -9.69 -13.49 1.27
C VAL A 50 -10.95 -14.32 1.42
N THR A 51 -10.77 -15.59 1.75
CA THR A 51 -11.85 -16.56 1.95
C THR A 51 -11.82 -17.09 3.39
N PRO A 52 -12.89 -17.76 3.86
CA PRO A 52 -12.86 -18.46 5.15
C PRO A 52 -11.73 -19.50 5.26
N HIS A 53 -11.27 -20.03 4.11
CA HIS A 53 -10.24 -21.06 4.03
C HIS A 53 -8.82 -20.50 3.99
N GLY A 54 -8.64 -19.19 3.77
CA GLY A 54 -7.32 -18.59 3.73
C GLY A 54 -7.25 -17.25 3.00
N LYS A 55 -6.03 -16.72 2.93
CA LYS A 55 -5.71 -15.48 2.23
C LYS A 55 -4.68 -15.77 1.15
N GLU A 56 -4.97 -15.38 -0.08
CA GLU A 56 -4.06 -15.52 -1.21
C GLU A 56 -3.28 -14.22 -1.38
N LYS A 57 -1.96 -14.27 -1.15
CA LYS A 57 -1.09 -13.10 -1.35
C LYS A 57 -0.86 -12.86 -2.84
N ASN A 58 -0.76 -11.58 -3.22
CA ASN A 58 -0.35 -11.20 -4.57
C ASN A 58 1.18 -11.35 -4.72
N PRO A 59 1.68 -12.31 -5.53
CA PRO A 59 3.11 -12.51 -5.70
C PRO A 59 3.79 -11.36 -6.46
N GLN A 60 3.04 -10.61 -7.27
CA GLN A 60 3.54 -9.48 -8.07
C GLN A 60 3.38 -8.14 -7.36
N PHE A 61 3.00 -8.12 -6.08
CA PHE A 61 2.72 -6.90 -5.33
C PHE A 61 3.88 -5.90 -5.41
N VAL A 62 5.10 -6.34 -5.10
CA VAL A 62 6.29 -5.48 -5.09
C VAL A 62 6.59 -4.91 -6.47
N GLU A 63 6.49 -5.75 -7.50
CA GLU A 63 6.74 -5.35 -8.89
C GLU A 63 5.72 -4.30 -9.35
N GLN A 64 4.44 -4.53 -9.08
CA GLN A 64 3.36 -3.59 -9.40
C GLN A 64 3.53 -2.24 -8.68
N VAL A 65 3.89 -2.26 -7.40
CA VAL A 65 4.14 -1.01 -6.65
C VAL A 65 5.35 -0.27 -7.19
N SER A 66 6.43 -0.98 -7.51
CA SER A 66 7.66 -0.39 -8.04
C SER A 66 7.48 0.17 -9.46
N ALA A 67 6.56 -0.42 -10.25
CA ALA A 67 6.21 0.08 -11.58
C ALA A 67 5.32 1.33 -11.52
N LEU A 68 4.49 1.47 -10.49
CA LEU A 68 3.61 2.62 -10.31
C LEU A 68 4.34 3.82 -9.71
N TYR A 69 5.31 3.56 -8.84
CA TYR A 69 5.87 4.60 -8.00
C TYR A 69 7.36 4.42 -7.69
N ALA A 70 8.06 5.55 -7.57
CA ALA A 70 9.41 5.59 -7.01
C ALA A 70 9.40 5.24 -5.51
N LYS A 71 10.54 4.76 -5.00
CA LYS A 71 10.71 4.17 -3.65
C LYS A 71 10.30 5.08 -2.48
N ASP A 72 10.13 6.39 -2.69
CA ASP A 72 10.01 7.38 -1.61
C ASP A 72 8.74 8.26 -1.65
N GLN A 73 7.76 8.00 -2.53
CA GLN A 73 6.63 8.94 -2.74
C GLN A 73 5.24 8.36 -2.42
N ASN A 74 5.16 7.25 -1.68
CA ASN A 74 3.92 6.47 -1.57
C ASN A 74 3.42 6.35 -0.14
N LEU A 75 2.15 6.72 0.04
CA LEU A 75 1.40 6.43 1.25
C LEU A 75 0.62 5.13 1.06
N ILE A 76 0.97 4.11 1.83
CA ILE A 76 0.35 2.78 1.74
C ILE A 76 -0.72 2.67 2.81
N GLY A 77 -1.99 2.59 2.39
CA GLY A 77 -3.14 2.58 3.28
C GLY A 77 -3.98 1.31 3.18
N CYS A 78 -4.57 0.90 4.30
CA CYS A 78 -5.68 -0.05 4.33
C CYS A 78 -6.65 0.30 5.45
N ARG A 79 -7.91 -0.19 5.37
CA ARG A 79 -8.99 0.16 6.31
C ARG A 79 -8.63 -0.10 7.79
N SER A 80 -7.83 -1.12 8.08
CA SER A 80 -7.50 -1.55 9.46
C SER A 80 -6.04 -1.33 9.87
N GLY A 81 -5.18 -0.82 8.99
CA GLY A 81 -3.74 -0.65 9.24
C GLY A 81 -2.89 -1.95 9.25
N ILE A 82 -3.48 -3.14 9.36
CA ILE A 82 -2.72 -4.40 9.42
C ILE A 82 -2.11 -4.75 8.05
N ARG A 83 -2.91 -4.64 6.98
CA ARG A 83 -2.45 -4.99 5.62
C ARG A 83 -1.37 -4.03 5.12
N SER A 84 -1.46 -2.75 5.45
CA SER A 84 -0.46 -1.75 5.06
C SER A 84 0.87 -2.01 5.75
N LYS A 85 0.89 -2.34 7.05
CA LYS A 85 2.12 -2.74 7.75
C LYS A 85 2.82 -3.94 7.10
N LEU A 86 2.06 -4.98 6.74
CA LEU A 86 2.62 -6.17 6.07
C LEU A 86 3.14 -5.85 4.67
N ALA A 87 2.36 -5.11 3.89
CA ALA A 87 2.75 -4.66 2.54
C ALA A 87 4.04 -3.83 2.57
N THR A 88 4.13 -2.88 3.50
CA THR A 88 5.31 -2.06 3.71
C THR A 88 6.53 -2.91 4.09
N ALA A 89 6.37 -3.87 5.01
CA ALA A 89 7.47 -4.75 5.40
C ALA A 89 7.99 -5.58 4.21
N ASP A 90 7.09 -6.13 3.38
CA ASP A 90 7.46 -6.88 2.18
C ASP A 90 8.19 -5.98 1.15
N LEU A 91 7.75 -4.74 0.98
CA LEU A 91 8.43 -3.76 0.10
C LEU A 91 9.83 -3.40 0.62
N VAL A 92 9.98 -3.11 1.92
CA VAL A 92 11.28 -2.78 2.51
C VAL A 92 12.25 -3.96 2.40
N ASN A 93 11.76 -5.18 2.64
CA ASN A 93 12.56 -6.39 2.46
C ASN A 93 12.98 -6.59 1.00
N ALA A 94 12.07 -6.38 0.05
CA ALA A 94 12.40 -6.50 -1.37
C ALA A 94 13.41 -5.45 -1.84
N VAL A 95 13.36 -4.23 -1.31
CA VAL A 95 14.35 -3.17 -1.58
C VAL A 95 15.71 -3.46 -0.94
N SER A 96 15.74 -4.27 0.13
CA SER A 96 16.95 -4.64 0.85
C SER A 96 17.67 -5.87 0.28
N LEU A 97 17.06 -6.56 -0.70
CA LEU A 97 17.71 -7.66 -1.41
C LEU A 97 18.65 -7.10 -2.50
N PRO A 98 19.94 -7.50 -2.49
CA PRO A 98 20.96 -7.00 -3.43
C PRO A 98 20.77 -7.50 -4.86
#